data_AF-A0A9X0A8E9-F1
#
_entry.id   AF-A0A9X0A8E9-F1
#
_cell.length_a   1.000
_cell.length_b   1.000
_cell.length_c   1.000
_cell.angle_alpha   90.00
_cell.angle_beta   90.00
_cell.angle_gamma   90.00
#
_symmetry.space_group_name_H-M   'P 1'
#
loop_
_entity.id
_entity.type
_entity.pdbx_description
1 polymer ?
#
loop_
_entity_poly.entity_id
_entity_poly.type
_entity_poly.pdbx_seq_one_letter_code
_entity_poly.pdbx_strand_id
1 'polypeptide(L)'
;MMPAAKEDAPPDLYFLAAMPDVVHLGKSLKCSWSNWILWFKGTRSTLAILYNLRREGEPELRMKLKKLLTEESVRNKDRMAVDPILLLTTPELLDVLKSVDRVVYTIVPEKYRMWLSNRPADVTVLVEDLQNAKSVAFTNGVAYCTEPSSKRIRFAAVERNVKLKVSTLKKKADLQTKLQEFHLSKEGTVPQLRERLKKHLDELQTSYTGTVNSIAGVSFERPSAVCALSDDILLVADDGSGCFKQVCLNFDGVGIHQGTSTALATYPHPMSVVSVAFSKGNNCAFFTASGHLGGIFKLELSSRQVSTVLRNSETHTPERDIVCVAVDEEGALYFTDRKSRQVWKLDSSGLSVHAGKGQQGAADGSALFAEFSQPYGICCEGRTQYITDASTGCVKLVTPLDDAFLMFKQQLGTAKVTNGPEGTVSSKIIKSCELMLNSITQLLTALEVLNPDAADAINLQSLLTLVVESLHATTKIKHPAPSLLDYCRVFGKAMRESVKRITNWSAKYFTHQRSYYPVPEVAMDLCNIPKLNPIPVVSMDRADIVKMREWARNMGNAFGSVLLGNKLLNSLLEHCP
;
A
#
# COMPACT_ATOMS: atom_id res chain seq x y z
N MET A 1 -19.80 -1.83 -19.93
CA MET A 1 -21.04 -2.26 -20.61
C MET A 1 -20.63 -2.98 -21.89
N MET A 2 -20.91 -4.28 -21.97
CA MET A 2 -20.84 -5.05 -23.21
C MET A 2 -22.25 -5.53 -23.57
N PRO A 3 -22.52 -5.81 -24.85
CA PRO A 3 -23.85 -5.71 -25.45
C PRO A 3 -24.82 -6.76 -24.91
N ALA A 4 -26.10 -6.39 -24.86
CA ALA A 4 -27.20 -7.25 -24.46
C ALA A 4 -27.13 -8.60 -25.18
N ALA A 5 -27.27 -9.67 -24.40
CA ALA A 5 -27.35 -11.03 -24.90
C ALA A 5 -28.42 -11.11 -26.00
N LYS A 6 -28.03 -11.58 -27.19
CA LYS A 6 -29.01 -11.97 -28.21
C LYS A 6 -29.69 -13.25 -27.73
N GLU A 7 -31.02 -13.26 -27.70
CA GLU A 7 -31.88 -14.35 -27.21
C GLU A 7 -31.73 -15.69 -27.96
N ASP A 8 -30.90 -15.77 -29.00
CA ASP A 8 -30.69 -16.97 -29.83
C ASP A 8 -29.32 -17.67 -29.62
N ALA A 9 -28.56 -17.34 -28.56
CA ALA A 9 -27.29 -18.00 -28.31
C ALA A 9 -27.51 -19.43 -27.78
N PRO A 10 -26.86 -20.48 -28.35
CA PRO A 10 -26.92 -21.84 -27.82
C PRO A 10 -26.62 -21.85 -26.31
N PRO A 11 -27.36 -22.62 -25.49
CA PRO A 11 -27.18 -22.62 -24.04
C PRO A 11 -25.74 -22.97 -23.60
N ASP A 12 -25.03 -23.74 -24.43
CA ASP A 12 -23.60 -24.06 -24.26
C ASP A 12 -22.67 -22.81 -24.22
N LEU A 13 -23.07 -21.69 -24.83
CA LEU A 13 -22.28 -20.45 -24.88
C LEU A 13 -22.38 -19.62 -23.60
N TYR A 14 -23.41 -19.83 -22.76
CA TYR A 14 -23.51 -19.16 -21.44
C TYR A 14 -22.35 -19.53 -20.51
N PHE A 15 -21.68 -20.65 -20.77
CA PHE A 15 -20.52 -21.12 -20.00
C PHE A 15 -19.16 -20.56 -20.49
N LEU A 16 -19.13 -19.77 -21.56
CA LEU A 16 -17.91 -19.17 -22.09
C LEU A 16 -17.65 -17.79 -21.49
N ALA A 17 -17.58 -17.71 -20.16
CA ALA A 17 -17.10 -16.52 -19.47
C ALA A 17 -15.57 -16.58 -19.33
N ALA A 18 -14.88 -15.53 -19.79
CA ALA A 18 -13.45 -15.41 -19.60
C ALA A 18 -13.16 -15.03 -18.13
N MET A 19 -12.81 -16.02 -17.31
CA MET A 19 -12.37 -15.78 -15.94
C MET A 19 -10.88 -15.44 -15.92
N PRO A 20 -10.46 -14.34 -15.29
CA PRO A 20 -9.06 -14.11 -15.04
C PRO A 20 -8.55 -15.14 -14.02
N ASP A 21 -7.29 -15.52 -14.20
CA ASP A 21 -6.67 -16.56 -13.39
C ASP A 21 -6.43 -16.06 -11.95
N VAL A 22 -7.19 -16.62 -11.01
CA VAL A 22 -7.13 -16.34 -9.56
C VAL A 22 -5.71 -16.48 -9.03
N VAL A 23 -4.93 -17.40 -9.60
CA VAL A 23 -3.55 -17.64 -9.22
C VAL A 23 -2.65 -16.48 -9.66
N HIS A 24 -2.89 -15.88 -10.82
CA HIS A 24 -2.18 -14.67 -11.24
C HIS A 24 -2.52 -13.47 -10.36
N LEU A 25 -3.76 -13.39 -9.87
CA LEU A 25 -4.17 -12.37 -8.91
C LEU A 25 -3.43 -12.53 -7.57
N GLY A 26 -3.45 -13.73 -7.00
CA GLY A 26 -2.72 -14.07 -5.78
C GLY A 26 -1.21 -13.84 -5.91
N LYS A 27 -0.61 -14.22 -7.05
CA LYS A 27 0.79 -13.94 -7.38
C LYS A 27 1.09 -12.45 -7.38
N SER A 28 0.24 -11.65 -8.02
CA SER A 28 0.45 -10.21 -8.08
C SER A 28 0.37 -9.56 -6.70
N LEU A 29 -0.55 -10.03 -5.85
CA LEU A 29 -0.70 -9.53 -4.48
C LEU A 29 0.47 -9.97 -3.58
N LYS A 30 0.88 -11.24 -3.64
CA LYS A 30 2.09 -11.74 -2.94
C LYS A 30 3.34 -10.97 -3.40
N CYS A 31 3.48 -10.73 -4.71
CA CYS A 31 4.60 -9.94 -5.25
C CYS A 31 4.60 -8.52 -4.69
N SER A 32 3.44 -7.85 -4.65
CA SER A 32 3.33 -6.52 -4.06
C SER A 32 3.68 -6.54 -2.57
N TRP A 33 3.15 -7.51 -1.81
CA TRP A 33 3.42 -7.63 -0.38
C TRP A 33 4.87 -8.01 -0.05
N SER A 34 5.55 -8.72 -0.97
CA SER A 34 6.96 -9.11 -0.82
C SER A 34 7.92 -7.98 -1.16
N ASN A 35 7.57 -7.13 -2.13
CA ASN A 35 8.44 -6.05 -2.61
C ASN A 35 8.20 -4.71 -1.90
N TRP A 36 6.99 -4.49 -1.38
CA TRP A 36 6.56 -3.19 -0.85
C TRP A 36 5.98 -3.32 0.54
N ILE A 37 6.08 -2.23 1.30
CA ILE A 37 5.28 -2.06 2.50
C ILE A 37 3.90 -1.57 2.05
N LEU A 38 2.90 -2.43 2.21
CA LEU A 38 1.52 -2.10 1.93
C LEU A 38 0.95 -1.25 3.07
N TRP A 39 0.13 -0.26 2.72
CA TRP A 39 -0.54 0.62 3.68
C TRP A 39 -2.05 0.48 3.56
N PHE A 40 -2.75 0.30 4.68
CA PHE A 40 -4.21 0.19 4.71
C PHE A 40 -4.79 0.54 6.07
N LYS A 41 -5.81 1.41 6.06
CA LYS A 41 -6.48 1.91 7.27
C LYS A 41 -5.50 2.34 8.37
N GLY A 42 -4.39 2.97 7.98
CA GLY A 42 -3.37 3.43 8.93
C GLY A 42 -2.41 2.35 9.44
N THR A 43 -2.46 1.12 8.92
CA THR A 43 -1.52 0.04 9.27
C THR A 43 -0.57 -0.25 8.12
N ARG A 44 0.61 -0.78 8.44
CA ARG A 44 1.63 -1.17 7.46
C ARG A 44 1.96 -2.65 7.53
N SER A 45 2.09 -3.29 6.37
CA SER A 45 2.40 -4.72 6.29
C SER A 45 3.34 -5.06 5.14
N THR A 46 4.27 -5.98 5.38
CA THR A 46 5.15 -6.56 4.36
C THR A 46 5.46 -8.02 4.72
N LEU A 47 5.74 -8.85 3.72
CA LEU A 47 6.11 -10.25 3.94
C LEU A 47 7.37 -10.38 4.81
N ALA A 48 8.25 -9.36 4.80
CA ALA A 48 9.45 -9.33 5.63
C ALA A 48 9.13 -9.29 7.14
N ILE A 49 7.99 -8.73 7.54
CA ILE A 49 7.52 -8.78 8.93
C ILE A 49 7.26 -10.24 9.33
N LEU A 50 6.53 -10.99 8.51
CA LEU A 50 6.25 -12.41 8.77
C LEU A 50 7.53 -13.25 8.77
N TYR A 51 8.45 -12.96 7.85
CA TYR A 51 9.77 -13.59 7.83
C TYR A 51 10.52 -13.38 9.16
N ASN A 52 10.55 -12.15 9.67
CA ASN A 52 11.22 -11.82 10.92
C ASN A 52 10.52 -12.45 12.13
N LEU A 53 9.19 -12.39 12.23
CA LEU A 53 8.44 -13.06 13.32
C LEU A 53 8.71 -14.57 13.37
N ARG A 54 8.79 -15.22 12.20
CA ARG A 54 9.11 -16.65 12.09
C ARG A 54 10.56 -16.99 12.50
N ARG A 55 11.49 -16.04 12.42
CA ARG A 55 12.92 -16.28 12.66
C ARG A 55 13.39 -15.80 14.03
N GLU A 56 13.06 -14.55 14.36
CA GLU A 56 13.62 -13.76 15.46
C GLU A 56 12.55 -13.32 16.47
N GLY A 57 11.27 -13.58 16.19
CA GLY A 57 10.17 -13.30 17.12
C GLY A 57 10.18 -14.14 18.40
N GLU A 58 9.24 -13.81 19.28
CA GLU A 58 8.97 -14.50 20.55
C GLU A 58 8.96 -16.03 20.41
N PRO A 59 9.57 -16.81 21.34
CA PRO A 59 9.74 -18.24 21.20
C PRO A 59 8.46 -19.02 20.85
N GLU A 60 7.33 -18.71 21.51
CA GLU A 60 6.05 -19.39 21.28
C GLU A 60 5.47 -19.06 19.90
N LEU A 61 5.38 -17.77 19.57
CA LEU A 61 4.92 -17.32 18.26
C LEU A 61 5.79 -17.88 17.14
N ARG A 62 7.11 -17.87 17.33
CA ARG A 62 8.08 -18.42 16.40
C ARG A 62 7.86 -19.92 16.15
N MET A 63 7.57 -20.69 17.20
CA MET A 63 7.26 -22.12 17.06
C MET A 63 5.95 -22.35 16.32
N LYS A 64 4.90 -21.57 16.60
CA LYS A 64 3.62 -21.63 15.87
C LYS A 64 3.82 -21.29 14.39
N LEU A 65 4.50 -20.19 14.09
CA LEU A 65 4.77 -19.75 12.71
C LEU A 65 5.66 -20.73 11.95
N LYS A 66 6.66 -21.36 12.58
CA LYS A 66 7.49 -22.38 11.92
C LYS A 66 6.73 -23.65 11.55
N LYS A 67 5.66 -23.99 12.29
CA LYS A 67 4.77 -25.11 11.97
C LYS A 67 3.84 -24.80 10.80
N LEU A 68 3.39 -23.55 10.69
CA LEU A 68 2.41 -23.12 9.69
C LEU A 68 3.04 -22.61 8.39
N LEU A 69 4.25 -22.04 8.47
CA LEU A 69 4.96 -21.41 7.35
C LEU A 69 6.32 -22.07 7.13
N THR A 70 6.60 -22.42 5.88
CA THR A 70 7.96 -22.78 5.45
C THR A 70 8.82 -21.52 5.33
N GLU A 71 10.14 -21.67 5.35
CA GLU A 71 11.03 -20.52 5.14
C GLU A 71 10.91 -19.93 3.72
N GLU A 72 10.57 -20.77 2.75
CA GLU A 72 10.32 -20.37 1.38
C GLU A 72 9.03 -19.55 1.22
N SER A 73 7.99 -19.85 2.00
CA SER A 73 6.70 -19.16 1.85
C SER A 73 6.75 -17.67 2.19
N VAL A 74 7.63 -17.32 3.13
CA VAL A 74 7.88 -15.94 3.59
C VAL A 74 9.10 -15.29 2.95
N ARG A 75 9.80 -15.98 2.03
CA ARG A 75 10.94 -15.42 1.29
C ARG A 75 10.51 -14.93 -0.09
N ASN A 76 11.05 -13.78 -0.49
CA ASN A 76 10.83 -13.15 -1.79
C ASN A 76 11.61 -13.84 -2.94
N LYS A 77 11.90 -15.15 -2.84
CA LYS A 77 12.75 -15.88 -3.81
C LYS A 77 11.97 -16.37 -5.03
N ASP A 78 10.73 -16.85 -4.84
CA ASP A 78 9.87 -17.27 -5.94
C ASP A 78 8.53 -16.52 -5.93
N ARG A 79 8.40 -15.62 -6.91
CA ARG A 79 7.25 -14.76 -7.18
C ARG A 79 6.07 -15.52 -7.80
N MET A 80 6.31 -16.77 -8.20
CA MET A 80 5.43 -17.60 -9.01
C MET A 80 5.11 -18.94 -8.34
N ALA A 81 5.30 -19.09 -7.02
CA ALA A 81 4.95 -20.32 -6.31
C ALA A 81 3.54 -20.23 -5.68
N VAL A 82 2.68 -21.23 -5.97
CA VAL A 82 1.29 -21.31 -5.46
C VAL A 82 1.29 -21.65 -3.96
N ASP A 83 2.08 -22.65 -3.56
CA ASP A 83 2.09 -23.19 -2.19
C ASP A 83 2.34 -22.11 -1.11
N PRO A 84 3.30 -21.17 -1.29
CA PRO A 84 3.44 -20.03 -0.41
C PRO A 84 2.20 -19.17 -0.24
N ILE A 85 1.45 -18.91 -1.32
CA ILE A 85 0.25 -18.04 -1.27
C ILE A 85 -0.80 -18.70 -0.40
N LEU A 86 -0.96 -20.03 -0.55
CA LEU A 86 -1.96 -20.82 0.15
C LEU A 86 -1.65 -20.88 1.65
N LEU A 87 -0.38 -21.13 2.00
CA LEU A 87 0.10 -21.09 3.38
C LEU A 87 -0.09 -19.71 4.03
N LEU A 88 0.08 -18.62 3.28
CA LEU A 88 -0.14 -17.25 3.77
C LEU A 88 -1.63 -16.92 4.01
N THR A 89 -2.54 -17.76 3.52
CA THR A 89 -4.01 -17.57 3.62
C THR A 89 -4.71 -18.61 4.50
N THR A 90 -3.99 -19.50 5.18
CA THR A 90 -4.61 -20.55 6.00
C THR A 90 -5.28 -19.98 7.26
N PRO A 91 -6.52 -20.37 7.60
CA PRO A 91 -7.22 -19.88 8.79
C PRO A 91 -6.40 -19.93 10.08
N GLU A 92 -5.63 -21.00 10.27
CA GLU A 92 -4.80 -21.21 11.45
C GLU A 92 -3.68 -20.16 11.55
N LEU A 93 -3.06 -19.80 10.42
CA LEU A 93 -2.08 -18.73 10.41
C LEU A 93 -2.75 -17.41 10.77
N LEU A 94 -3.93 -17.15 10.22
CA LEU A 94 -4.64 -15.90 10.44
C LEU A 94 -5.03 -15.71 11.89
N ASP A 95 -5.47 -16.76 12.56
CA ASP A 95 -5.78 -16.71 13.98
C ASP A 95 -4.53 -16.48 14.83
N VAL A 96 -3.39 -17.07 14.43
CA VAL A 96 -2.09 -16.75 15.06
C VAL A 96 -1.73 -15.28 14.85
N LEU A 97 -1.89 -14.73 13.64
CA LEU A 97 -1.56 -13.32 13.38
C LEU A 97 -2.50 -12.35 14.10
N LYS A 98 -3.80 -12.66 14.21
CA LYS A 98 -4.77 -11.88 15.00
C LYS A 98 -4.44 -11.84 16.49
N SER A 99 -3.77 -12.87 17.01
CA SER A 99 -3.31 -12.88 18.40
C SER A 99 -2.11 -11.95 18.65
N VAL A 100 -1.45 -11.48 17.58
CA VAL A 100 -0.35 -10.52 17.68
C VAL A 100 -0.93 -9.11 17.55
N ASP A 101 -1.05 -8.40 18.68
CA ASP A 101 -1.55 -7.03 18.69
C ASP A 101 -0.71 -6.13 17.76
N ARG A 102 0.60 -6.04 18.02
CA ARG A 102 1.53 -5.15 17.30
C ARG A 102 2.87 -5.80 17.04
N VAL A 103 3.53 -5.30 16.00
CA VAL A 103 4.87 -5.73 15.59
C VAL A 103 5.80 -4.55 15.45
N VAL A 104 7.05 -4.76 15.84
CA VAL A 104 8.16 -3.85 15.58
C VAL A 104 8.95 -4.39 14.39
N TYR A 105 9.21 -3.54 13.42
CA TYR A 105 9.96 -3.92 12.21
C TYR A 105 10.91 -2.81 11.78
N THR A 106 12.17 -3.18 11.51
CA THR A 106 13.21 -2.27 11.04
C THR A 106 13.03 -2.01 9.54
N ILE A 107 12.69 -0.76 9.20
CA ILE A 107 12.52 -0.32 7.81
C ILE A 107 13.79 0.29 7.21
N VAL A 108 14.68 0.85 8.03
CA VAL A 108 16.00 1.36 7.61
C VAL A 108 17.07 0.71 8.50
N PRO A 109 17.80 -0.30 8.01
CA PRO A 109 18.86 -0.99 8.77
C PRO A 109 20.20 -0.23 8.73
N GLU A 110 21.03 -0.41 9.76
CA GLU A 110 22.39 0.17 9.88
C GLU A 110 23.29 -0.11 8.65
N LYS A 111 23.17 -1.31 8.05
CA LYS A 111 23.94 -1.74 6.86
C LYS A 111 23.62 -0.91 5.60
N TYR A 112 22.62 -0.03 5.64
CA TYR A 112 22.19 0.83 4.52
C TYR A 112 22.60 2.29 4.70
N ARG A 113 23.79 2.54 5.28
CA ARG A 113 24.58 3.70 4.86
C ARG A 113 24.69 3.62 3.33
N MET A 114 24.03 4.54 2.63
CA MET A 114 23.75 4.42 1.21
C MET A 114 25.03 4.38 0.37
N TRP A 115 25.30 3.22 -0.23
CA TRP A 115 26.20 3.10 -1.38
C TRP A 115 25.35 3.19 -2.66
N LEU A 116 25.91 3.69 -3.76
CA LEU A 116 25.21 3.80 -5.06
C LEU A 116 24.55 2.47 -5.50
N SER A 117 25.07 1.32 -5.06
CA SER A 117 24.66 -0.02 -5.46
C SER A 117 23.49 -0.63 -4.68
N ASN A 118 23.01 -0.03 -3.58
CA ASN A 118 22.01 -0.67 -2.70
C ASN A 118 20.93 0.30 -2.21
N ARG A 119 20.45 1.21 -3.07
CA ARG A 119 19.38 2.16 -2.75
C ARG A 119 18.00 1.46 -2.80
N PRO A 120 17.31 1.25 -1.65
CA PRO A 120 15.92 0.76 -1.66
C PRO A 120 14.91 1.85 -2.09
N ALA A 121 15.34 3.11 -2.15
CA ALA A 121 14.58 4.26 -2.64
C ALA A 121 15.54 5.34 -3.16
N ASP A 122 15.08 6.19 -4.07
CA ASP A 122 15.82 7.37 -4.51
C ASP A 122 15.94 8.37 -3.35
N VAL A 123 17.11 8.41 -2.70
CA VAL A 123 17.41 9.44 -1.69
C VAL A 123 17.95 10.67 -2.38
N THR A 124 17.16 11.74 -2.31
CA THR A 124 17.52 13.08 -2.76
C THR A 124 17.87 13.94 -1.56
N VAL A 125 19.08 14.48 -1.53
CA VAL A 125 19.46 15.46 -0.52
C VAL A 125 18.81 16.79 -0.89
N LEU A 126 17.88 17.26 -0.05
CA LEU A 126 17.14 18.51 -0.31
C LEU A 126 17.88 19.75 0.19
N VAL A 127 18.58 19.62 1.32
CA VAL A 127 19.35 20.69 1.97
C VAL A 127 20.58 20.08 2.63
N GLU A 128 21.74 20.71 2.43
CA GLU A 128 23.01 20.36 3.07
C GLU A 128 23.43 21.44 4.09
N ASP A 129 24.50 21.18 4.83
CA ASP A 129 25.12 22.12 5.77
C ASP A 129 24.17 22.66 6.86
N LEU A 130 23.33 21.77 7.38
CA LEU A 130 22.49 22.07 8.54
C LEU A 130 23.35 22.22 9.81
N GLN A 131 23.22 23.35 10.48
CA GLN A 131 24.02 23.68 11.67
C GLN A 131 23.29 23.24 12.93
N ASN A 132 23.63 22.04 13.42
CA ASN A 132 23.08 21.47 14.66
C ASN A 132 21.54 21.36 14.65
N ALA A 133 20.96 20.87 13.54
CA ALA A 133 19.51 20.70 13.44
C ALA A 133 18.97 19.74 14.51
N LYS A 134 17.95 20.17 15.27
CA LYS A 134 17.46 19.42 16.44
C LYS A 134 16.10 18.78 16.27
N SER A 135 15.16 19.49 15.65
CA SER A 135 13.77 19.09 15.52
C SER A 135 13.28 19.37 14.12
N VAL A 136 12.35 18.55 13.63
CA VAL A 136 11.75 18.67 12.32
C VAL A 136 10.23 18.57 12.41
N ALA A 137 9.53 19.41 11.66
CA ALA A 137 8.10 19.35 11.44
C ALA A 137 7.83 19.25 9.93
N PHE A 138 6.77 18.57 9.55
CA PHE A 138 6.34 18.47 8.16
C PHE A 138 4.89 18.93 8.06
N THR A 139 4.62 19.87 7.16
CA THR A 139 3.27 20.32 6.86
C THR A 139 3.21 20.84 5.44
N ASN A 140 2.07 20.65 4.78
CA ASN A 140 1.80 21.21 3.46
C ASN A 140 2.88 20.90 2.39
N GLY A 141 3.50 19.72 2.46
CA GLY A 141 4.55 19.28 1.54
C GLY A 141 5.93 19.90 1.77
N VAL A 142 6.15 20.58 2.91
CA VAL A 142 7.40 21.25 3.29
C VAL A 142 7.86 20.74 4.65
N ALA A 143 9.15 20.42 4.75
CA ALA A 143 9.81 20.11 6.01
C ALA A 143 10.44 21.38 6.60
N TYR A 144 10.30 21.58 7.91
CA TYR A 144 10.86 22.71 8.66
C TYR A 144 11.74 22.16 9.77
N CYS A 145 12.98 22.64 9.89
CA CYS A 145 13.89 22.21 10.94
C CYS A 145 14.43 23.38 11.76
N THR A 146 14.54 23.17 13.07
CA THR A 146 15.15 24.15 13.98
C THR A 146 16.67 24.05 13.91
N GLU A 147 17.34 25.21 13.77
CA GLU A 147 18.78 25.35 13.88
C GLU A 147 19.13 26.29 15.04
N PRO A 148 19.29 25.76 16.28
CA PRO A 148 19.61 26.56 17.45
C PRO A 148 20.87 27.41 17.27
N SER A 149 21.91 26.86 16.61
CA SER A 149 23.20 27.54 16.44
C SER A 149 23.13 28.74 15.48
N SER A 150 22.27 28.67 14.46
CA SER A 150 22.07 29.77 13.49
C SER A 150 20.90 30.68 13.88
N LYS A 151 20.19 30.37 14.98
CA LYS A 151 19.02 31.09 15.49
C LYS A 151 17.86 31.16 14.47
N ARG A 152 17.70 30.12 13.64
CA ARG A 152 16.75 30.13 12.51
C ARG A 152 15.94 28.84 12.44
N ILE A 153 14.87 28.91 11.64
CA ILE A 153 14.17 27.75 11.10
C ILE A 153 14.51 27.67 9.61
N ARG A 154 15.03 26.51 9.20
CA ARG A 154 15.29 26.20 7.80
C ARG A 154 14.14 25.35 7.25
N PHE A 155 13.84 25.46 5.96
CA PHE A 155 12.77 24.69 5.33
C PHE A 155 13.22 24.01 4.03
N ALA A 156 12.58 22.91 3.66
CA ALA A 156 12.85 22.17 2.43
C ALA A 156 11.54 21.70 1.81
N ALA A 157 11.32 22.01 0.53
CA ALA A 157 10.17 21.51 -0.22
C ALA A 157 10.36 20.02 -0.56
N VAL A 158 9.44 19.16 -0.12
CA VAL A 158 9.51 17.70 -0.34
C VAL A 158 8.51 17.27 -1.41
N GLU A 159 7.22 17.55 -1.21
CA GLU A 159 6.13 17.08 -2.07
C GLU A 159 5.47 18.21 -2.85
N ARG A 160 5.36 19.38 -2.23
CA ARG A 160 4.72 20.56 -2.83
C ARG A 160 5.77 21.38 -3.58
N ASN A 161 5.46 21.74 -4.83
CA ASN A 161 6.14 22.87 -5.46
C ASN A 161 5.71 24.13 -4.70
N VAL A 162 6.52 24.56 -3.72
CA VAL A 162 6.33 25.84 -3.02
C VAL A 162 6.34 27.02 -4.02
N LYS A 163 6.99 26.81 -5.17
CA LYS A 163 6.93 27.70 -6.35
C LYS A 163 5.65 27.48 -7.15
N LEU A 164 4.90 28.56 -7.33
CA LEU A 164 3.76 28.62 -8.23
C LEU A 164 4.22 28.49 -9.68
N LYS A 165 3.96 27.34 -10.29
CA LYS A 165 4.16 27.15 -11.73
C LYS A 165 2.99 27.79 -12.48
N VAL A 166 3.20 28.98 -13.05
CA VAL A 166 2.16 29.71 -13.81
C VAL A 166 1.51 28.84 -14.91
N SER A 167 2.25 27.88 -15.47
CA SER A 167 1.75 26.93 -16.48
C SER A 167 0.65 25.98 -16.00
N THR A 168 0.53 25.71 -14.69
CA THR A 168 -0.49 24.79 -14.15
C THR A 168 -1.87 25.44 -14.05
N LEU A 169 -1.94 26.77 -13.97
CA LEU A 169 -3.20 27.53 -13.93
C LEU A 169 -3.82 27.54 -15.33
N LYS A 170 -4.71 26.59 -15.64
CA LYS A 170 -5.27 26.45 -17.01
C LYS A 170 -6.45 27.38 -17.28
N LYS A 171 -7.24 27.73 -16.26
CA LYS A 171 -8.45 28.56 -16.41
C LYS A 171 -8.15 30.04 -16.19
N LYS A 172 -8.88 30.92 -16.89
CA LYS A 172 -8.78 32.38 -16.73
C LYS A 172 -9.15 32.82 -15.30
N ALA A 173 -10.17 32.18 -14.70
CA ALA A 173 -10.61 32.47 -13.34
C ALA A 173 -9.47 32.26 -12.32
N ASP A 174 -8.76 31.12 -12.40
CA ASP A 174 -7.67 30.80 -11.47
C ASP A 174 -6.54 31.85 -11.52
N LEU A 175 -6.21 32.35 -12.73
CA LEU A 175 -5.24 33.43 -12.92
C LEU A 175 -5.73 34.75 -12.32
N GLN A 176 -7.00 35.09 -12.49
CA GLN A 176 -7.59 36.31 -11.94
C GLN A 176 -7.66 36.28 -10.41
N THR A 177 -7.97 35.13 -9.81
CA THR A 177 -7.94 34.93 -8.36
C THR A 177 -6.52 35.14 -7.82
N LYS A 178 -5.52 34.52 -8.45
CA LYS A 178 -4.14 34.65 -7.97
C LYS A 178 -3.59 36.08 -8.15
N LEU A 179 -3.91 36.75 -9.26
CA LEU A 179 -3.57 38.17 -9.46
C LEU A 179 -4.25 39.06 -8.42
N GLN A 180 -5.49 38.75 -8.05
CA GLN A 180 -6.20 39.47 -6.98
C GLN A 180 -5.52 39.33 -5.63
N GLU A 181 -5.05 38.12 -5.27
CA GLU A 181 -4.30 37.88 -4.03
C GLU A 181 -3.03 38.74 -3.97
N PHE A 182 -2.37 38.94 -5.11
CA PHE A 182 -1.19 39.82 -5.23
C PHE A 182 -1.54 41.30 -5.44
N HIS A 183 -2.82 41.68 -5.34
CA HIS A 183 -3.29 43.05 -5.56
C HIS A 183 -2.94 43.62 -6.96
N LEU A 184 -2.88 42.75 -7.98
CA LEU A 184 -2.59 43.08 -9.37
C LEU A 184 -3.89 43.18 -10.20
N SER A 185 -3.83 43.89 -11.34
CA SER A 185 -4.97 44.02 -12.26
C SER A 185 -5.41 42.65 -12.81
N LYS A 186 -6.74 42.44 -12.87
CA LYS A 186 -7.40 41.21 -13.37
C LYS A 186 -7.80 41.30 -14.84
N GLU A 187 -7.53 42.43 -15.49
CA GLU A 187 -7.94 42.70 -16.85
C GLU A 187 -6.95 42.14 -17.87
N GLY A 188 -7.49 41.63 -18.98
CA GLY A 188 -6.72 41.12 -20.11
C GLY A 188 -7.11 39.71 -20.57
N THR A 189 -6.39 39.27 -21.60
CA THR A 189 -6.43 37.90 -22.14
C THR A 189 -5.60 36.94 -21.29
N VAL A 190 -5.82 35.63 -21.40
CA VAL A 190 -5.07 34.61 -20.63
C VAL A 190 -3.54 34.76 -20.77
N PRO A 191 -2.95 35.02 -21.96
CA PRO A 191 -1.51 35.27 -22.09
C PRO A 191 -1.04 36.50 -21.28
N GLN A 192 -1.76 37.62 -21.36
CA GLN A 192 -1.42 38.85 -20.64
C GLN A 192 -1.48 38.66 -19.12
N LEU A 193 -2.48 37.92 -18.62
CA LEU A 193 -2.59 37.60 -17.19
C LEU A 193 -1.42 36.70 -16.73
N ARG A 194 -1.03 35.71 -17.53
CA ARG A 194 0.13 34.84 -17.22
C ARG A 194 1.43 35.61 -17.21
N GLU A 195 1.65 36.47 -18.20
CA GLU A 195 2.87 37.28 -18.30
C GLU A 195 2.99 38.24 -17.12
N ARG A 196 1.89 38.90 -16.73
CA ARG A 196 1.84 39.78 -15.56
C ARG A 196 2.18 39.02 -14.27
N LEU A 197 1.56 37.86 -14.07
CA LEU A 197 1.83 37.02 -12.90
C LEU A 197 3.28 36.54 -12.87
N LYS A 198 3.82 36.12 -14.03
CA LYS A 198 5.21 35.68 -14.14
C LYS A 198 6.19 36.82 -13.81
N LYS A 199 5.98 38.00 -14.38
CA LYS A 199 6.81 39.19 -14.13
C LYS A 199 6.85 39.54 -12.64
N HIS A 200 5.69 39.54 -11.98
CA HIS A 200 5.61 39.81 -10.54
C HIS A 200 6.38 38.77 -9.70
N LEU A 201 6.26 37.48 -10.03
CA LEU A 201 7.01 36.42 -9.34
C LEU A 201 8.53 36.55 -9.56
N ASP A 202 8.96 36.91 -10.77
CA ASP A 202 10.38 37.14 -11.09
C ASP A 202 10.94 38.38 -10.34
N GLU A 203 10.14 39.44 -10.21
CA GLU A 203 10.47 40.63 -9.40
C GLU A 203 10.58 40.27 -7.91
N LEU A 204 9.62 39.53 -7.36
CA LEU A 204 9.65 39.04 -5.98
C LEU A 204 10.90 38.18 -5.73
N GLN A 205 11.19 37.23 -6.64
CA GLN A 205 12.37 36.37 -6.52
C GLN A 205 13.68 37.16 -6.51
N THR A 206 13.76 38.25 -7.28
CA THR A 206 14.94 39.13 -7.33
C THR A 206 15.07 40.02 -6.09
N SER A 207 13.95 40.36 -5.45
CA SER A 207 13.93 41.18 -4.22
C SER A 207 14.44 40.42 -2.98
N TYR A 208 14.47 39.10 -3.01
CA TYR A 208 14.94 38.27 -1.89
C TYR A 208 16.46 38.16 -1.85
N THR A 209 17.10 39.06 -1.10
CA THR A 209 18.53 38.96 -0.74
C THR A 209 18.69 38.14 0.55
N GLY A 210 19.02 36.85 0.45
CA GLY A 210 19.25 36.03 1.63
C GLY A 210 19.52 34.56 1.34
N THR A 211 19.96 33.84 2.38
CA THR A 211 20.21 32.39 2.37
C THR A 211 18.94 31.68 1.91
N VAL A 212 19.00 31.03 0.74
CA VAL A 212 17.92 30.19 0.20
C VAL A 212 17.52 29.21 1.31
N ASN A 213 16.23 29.11 1.64
CA ASN A 213 15.63 28.16 2.60
C ASN A 213 15.45 28.58 4.08
N SER A 214 15.48 29.87 4.45
CA SER A 214 15.08 30.31 5.80
C SER A 214 13.85 31.21 5.81
N ILE A 215 13.01 31.11 6.86
CA ILE A 215 11.84 31.98 7.04
C ILE A 215 12.33 33.40 7.41
N ALA A 216 12.19 34.37 6.50
CA ALA A 216 12.59 35.75 6.80
C ALA A 216 11.53 36.49 7.62
N GLY A 217 11.95 37.54 8.35
CA GLY A 217 11.06 38.33 9.22
C GLY A 217 10.80 37.72 10.59
N VAL A 218 11.39 36.56 10.89
CA VAL A 218 11.24 35.86 12.17
C VAL A 218 12.59 35.79 12.89
N SER A 219 12.60 36.11 14.19
CA SER A 219 13.80 36.07 15.04
C SER A 219 13.63 35.13 16.23
N PHE A 220 14.64 34.30 16.47
CA PHE A 220 14.73 33.39 17.60
C PHE A 220 16.02 33.63 18.39
N GLU A 221 16.01 33.29 19.67
CA GLU A 221 17.25 33.30 20.46
C GLU A 221 17.95 31.95 20.45
N ARG A 222 17.19 30.86 20.62
CA ARG A 222 17.66 29.48 20.55
C ARG A 222 16.48 28.53 20.28
N PRO A 223 16.01 28.42 19.02
CA PRO A 223 14.89 27.56 18.66
C PRO A 223 15.26 26.09 18.88
N SER A 224 14.53 25.38 19.73
CA SER A 224 14.87 24.03 20.19
C SER A 224 14.01 22.96 19.53
N ALA A 225 12.69 23.17 19.49
CA ALA A 225 11.72 22.23 18.92
C ALA A 225 10.67 22.93 18.06
N VAL A 226 10.12 22.22 17.08
CA VAL A 226 9.06 22.74 16.18
C VAL A 226 7.99 21.68 15.93
N CYS A 227 6.74 22.10 15.86
CA CYS A 227 5.64 21.29 15.33
C CYS A 227 4.69 22.15 14.47
N ALA A 228 3.91 21.50 13.60
CA ALA A 228 2.88 22.18 12.83
C ALA A 228 1.55 22.17 13.59
N LEU A 229 0.91 23.33 13.71
CA LEU A 229 -0.45 23.48 14.23
C LEU A 229 -1.48 23.42 13.09
N SER A 230 -1.09 23.91 11.91
CA SER A 230 -1.87 23.84 10.67
C SER A 230 -0.94 23.87 9.46
N ASP A 231 -1.51 23.94 8.26
CA ASP A 231 -0.77 24.06 6.99
C ASP A 231 0.09 25.33 6.91
N ASP A 232 -0.30 26.38 7.67
CA ASP A 232 0.31 27.71 7.60
C ASP A 232 0.83 28.21 8.96
N ILE A 233 0.73 27.41 10.03
CA ILE A 233 1.12 27.82 11.38
C ILE A 233 2.04 26.78 12.01
N LEU A 234 3.22 27.22 12.45
CA LEU A 234 4.15 26.45 13.25
C LEU A 234 4.14 26.92 14.71
N LEU A 235 4.33 25.97 15.63
CA LEU A 235 4.64 26.23 17.03
C LEU A 235 6.10 25.91 17.26
N VAL A 236 6.85 26.86 17.82
CA VAL A 236 8.29 26.76 17.99
C VAL A 236 8.64 27.02 19.44
N ALA A 237 9.33 26.09 20.09
CA ALA A 237 9.95 26.32 21.39
C ALA A 237 11.25 27.10 21.21
N ASP A 238 11.39 28.21 21.92
CA ASP A 238 12.62 29.02 21.93
C ASP A 238 13.20 29.03 23.34
N ASP A 239 14.13 28.10 23.60
CA ASP A 239 14.78 27.90 24.90
C ASP A 239 15.62 29.11 25.34
N GLY A 240 15.97 30.00 24.41
CA GLY A 240 16.68 31.25 24.72
C GLY A 240 15.75 32.28 25.35
N SER A 241 14.51 32.36 24.87
CA SER A 241 13.47 33.25 25.43
C SER A 241 12.56 32.59 26.46
N GLY A 242 12.64 31.26 26.63
CA GLY A 242 11.79 30.51 27.57
C GLY A 242 10.31 30.54 27.18
N CYS A 243 10.01 30.61 25.88
CA CYS A 243 8.63 30.73 25.41
C CYS A 243 8.38 29.95 24.12
N PHE A 244 7.12 29.57 23.93
CA PHE A 244 6.61 29.10 22.66
C PHE A 244 6.26 30.30 21.78
N LYS A 245 6.77 30.32 20.55
CA LYS A 245 6.42 31.29 19.51
C LYS A 245 5.54 30.60 18.48
N GLN A 246 4.41 31.23 18.17
CA GLN A 246 3.60 30.87 17.01
C GLN A 246 4.18 31.61 15.80
N VAL A 247 4.46 30.87 14.73
CA VAL A 247 5.00 31.39 13.48
C VAL A 247 3.97 31.18 12.38
N CYS A 248 3.41 32.27 11.88
CA CYS A 248 2.53 32.24 10.71
C CYS A 248 3.38 32.31 9.45
N LEU A 249 3.16 31.36 8.53
CA LEU A 249 3.86 31.20 7.28
C LEU A 249 3.10 31.92 6.17
N ASN A 250 3.77 32.82 5.44
CA ASN A 250 3.18 33.44 4.26
C ASN A 250 3.79 32.85 2.99
N PHE A 251 2.92 32.27 2.15
CA PHE A 251 3.29 31.70 0.85
C PHE A 251 3.00 32.72 -0.26
N ASP A 252 4.06 33.34 -0.77
CA ASP A 252 3.99 34.36 -1.83
C ASP A 252 4.03 33.77 -3.26
N GLY A 253 4.05 32.44 -3.39
CA GLY A 253 4.15 31.76 -4.67
C GLY A 253 5.58 31.64 -5.24
N VAL A 254 6.59 32.22 -4.60
CA VAL A 254 8.02 32.02 -4.91
C VAL A 254 8.68 31.12 -3.84
N GLY A 255 8.25 31.24 -2.59
CA GLY A 255 8.80 30.53 -1.44
C GLY A 255 8.04 30.81 -0.15
N ILE A 256 8.73 30.63 0.97
CA ILE A 256 8.28 31.03 2.33
C ILE A 256 9.23 32.12 2.79
N HIS A 257 9.05 33.32 2.24
CA HIS A 257 10.01 34.41 2.41
C HIS A 257 9.61 35.42 3.47
N GLN A 258 8.36 35.40 3.95
CA GLN A 258 7.92 36.25 5.06
C GLN A 258 7.11 35.41 6.05
N GLY A 259 7.42 35.57 7.33
CA GLY A 259 6.61 35.04 8.41
C GLY A 259 6.50 36.04 9.55
N THR A 260 5.47 35.90 10.37
CA THR A 260 5.31 36.67 11.60
C THR A 260 5.42 35.74 12.79
N SER A 261 6.22 36.11 13.79
CA SER A 261 6.30 35.37 15.05
C SER A 261 5.68 36.13 16.21
N THR A 262 4.81 35.47 16.96
CA THR A 262 4.20 36.00 18.19
C THR A 262 4.46 35.05 19.35
N ALA A 263 4.86 35.58 20.51
CA ALA A 263 4.97 34.77 21.72
C ALA A 263 3.57 34.29 22.15
N LEU A 264 3.42 32.99 22.34
CA LEU A 264 2.16 32.34 22.66
C LEU A 264 2.04 32.01 24.15
N ALA A 265 3.05 31.36 24.72
CA ALA A 265 3.06 30.93 26.12
C ALA A 265 4.50 30.84 26.64
N THR A 266 4.70 31.04 27.94
CA THR A 266 6.01 30.84 28.60
C THR A 266 6.08 29.46 29.24
N TYR A 267 7.30 28.94 29.38
CA TYR A 267 7.57 27.73 30.15
C TYR A 267 8.72 27.96 31.13
N PRO A 268 8.79 27.21 32.24
CA PRO A 268 9.76 27.46 33.29
C PRO A 268 11.19 27.46 32.76
N HIS A 269 12.00 28.45 33.17
CA HIS A 269 13.42 28.50 32.87
C HIS A 269 14.22 28.13 34.13
N PRO A 270 15.31 27.34 34.04
CA PRO A 270 15.89 26.72 32.85
C PRO A 270 15.23 25.37 32.53
N MET A 271 14.56 25.28 31.39
CA MET A 271 14.05 24.04 30.80
C MET A 271 14.52 23.97 29.35
N SER A 272 14.99 22.80 28.91
CA SER A 272 15.37 22.59 27.52
C SER A 272 14.38 21.65 26.84
N VAL A 273 13.56 22.23 25.97
CA VAL A 273 12.54 21.51 25.22
C VAL A 273 13.22 20.69 24.13
N VAL A 274 12.81 19.43 23.99
CA VAL A 274 13.42 18.47 23.05
C VAL A 274 12.47 18.17 21.89
N SER A 275 11.18 17.97 22.17
CA SER A 275 10.17 17.63 21.19
C SER A 275 8.85 18.33 21.49
N VAL A 276 8.07 18.62 20.45
CA VAL A 276 6.71 19.15 20.57
C VAL A 276 5.82 18.38 19.57
N ALA A 277 4.62 17.99 20.00
CA ALA A 277 3.63 17.32 19.19
C ALA A 277 2.26 17.98 19.39
N PHE A 278 1.54 18.23 18.29
CA PHE A 278 0.22 18.84 18.33
C PHE A 278 -0.88 17.78 18.32
N SER A 279 -1.82 17.88 19.26
CA SER A 279 -3.05 17.09 19.28
C SER A 279 -4.19 17.93 18.73
N LYS A 280 -4.57 17.67 17.48
CA LYS A 280 -5.63 18.42 16.78
C LYS A 280 -6.99 18.28 17.47
N GLY A 281 -7.36 17.06 17.88
CA GLY A 281 -8.64 16.79 18.53
C GLY A 281 -8.81 17.51 19.88
N ASN A 282 -7.73 17.61 20.65
CA ASN A 282 -7.73 18.21 21.98
C ASN A 282 -7.30 19.69 22.01
N ASN A 283 -6.96 20.26 20.84
CA ASN A 283 -6.45 21.63 20.70
C ASN A 283 -5.32 21.99 21.68
N CYS A 284 -4.39 21.05 21.88
CA CYS A 284 -3.26 21.21 22.80
C CYS A 284 -1.96 20.70 22.18
N ALA A 285 -0.84 21.19 22.68
CA ALA A 285 0.48 20.70 22.30
C ALA A 285 1.12 19.99 23.49
N PHE A 286 1.66 18.80 23.27
CA PHE A 286 2.49 18.11 24.24
C PHE A 286 3.95 18.34 23.91
N PHE A 287 4.78 18.56 24.92
CA PHE A 287 6.21 18.74 24.70
C PHE A 287 7.02 18.03 25.76
N THR A 288 8.22 17.63 25.38
CA THR A 288 9.19 17.00 26.28
C THR A 288 10.27 17.98 26.66
N ALA A 289 10.73 17.90 27.90
CA ALA A 289 11.92 18.60 28.35
C ALA A 289 12.93 17.65 28.97
N SER A 290 14.21 17.94 28.74
CA SER A 290 15.34 17.17 29.28
C SER A 290 15.70 17.56 30.72
N GLY A 291 16.46 16.68 31.39
CA GLY A 291 16.96 16.88 32.76
C GLY A 291 16.07 16.26 33.86
N HIS A 292 16.52 16.35 35.12
CA HIS A 292 15.81 15.76 36.26
C HIS A 292 14.43 16.38 36.52
N LEU A 293 14.28 17.69 36.27
CA LEU A 293 12.99 18.37 36.30
C LEU A 293 12.21 18.24 34.99
N GLY A 294 12.76 17.51 34.01
CA GLY A 294 12.15 17.26 32.72
C GLY A 294 10.99 16.27 32.78
N GLY A 295 10.52 15.88 31.60
CA GLY A 295 9.37 15.00 31.42
C GLY A 295 8.46 15.50 30.30
N ILE A 296 7.18 15.14 30.37
CA ILE A 296 6.13 15.52 29.43
C ILE A 296 5.27 16.61 30.06
N PHE A 297 5.03 17.66 29.29
CA PHE A 297 4.19 18.78 29.65
C PHE A 297 3.12 18.98 28.58
N LYS A 298 2.00 19.57 28.98
CA LYS A 298 0.89 19.93 28.11
C LYS A 298 0.76 21.43 28.07
N LEU A 299 0.78 22.01 26.87
CA LEU A 299 0.39 23.38 26.58
C LEU A 299 -1.04 23.39 26.04
N GLU A 300 -1.95 23.96 26.82
CA GLU A 300 -3.32 24.22 26.38
C GLU A 300 -3.33 25.50 25.53
N LEU A 301 -3.64 25.41 24.24
CA LEU A 301 -3.47 26.55 23.31
C LEU A 301 -4.52 27.65 23.55
N SER A 302 -5.68 27.28 24.07
CA SER A 302 -6.78 28.21 24.38
C SER A 302 -6.47 29.08 25.60
N SER A 303 -6.03 28.48 26.70
CA SER A 303 -5.70 29.18 27.95
C SER A 303 -4.24 29.64 28.03
N ARG A 304 -3.38 29.16 27.13
CA ARG A 304 -1.93 29.40 27.09
C ARG A 304 -1.21 28.95 28.36
N GLN A 305 -1.79 27.97 29.07
CA GLN A 305 -1.23 27.43 30.29
C GLN A 305 -0.46 26.14 30.04
N VAL A 306 0.64 25.98 30.77
CA VAL A 306 1.47 24.78 30.78
C VAL A 306 1.21 23.98 32.05
N SER A 307 0.89 22.70 31.90
CA SER A 307 0.75 21.74 33.01
C SER A 307 1.69 20.55 32.85
N THR A 308 2.02 19.90 33.96
CA THR A 308 2.85 18.66 33.96
C THR A 308 1.95 17.46 33.67
N VAL A 309 2.39 16.58 32.77
CA VAL A 309 1.72 15.30 32.47
C VAL A 309 2.46 14.14 33.13
N LEU A 310 3.78 14.10 32.98
CA LEU A 310 4.64 13.05 33.54
C LEU A 310 6.03 13.62 33.80
N ARG A 311 6.66 13.35 34.95
CA ARG A 311 8.06 13.75 35.19
C ARG A 311 9.04 12.63 34.87
N ASN A 312 10.28 13.01 34.56
CA ASN A 312 11.39 12.05 34.41
C ASN A 312 11.76 11.37 35.73
N SER A 313 11.60 12.07 36.85
CA SER A 313 11.87 11.55 38.18
C SER A 313 10.76 11.97 39.13
N GLU A 314 10.08 10.97 39.72
CA GLU A 314 9.13 11.16 40.81
C GLU A 314 9.52 10.22 41.96
N THR A 315 9.25 10.65 43.19
CA THR A 315 9.46 9.82 44.39
C THR A 315 8.79 8.47 44.22
N HIS A 316 9.55 7.37 44.38
CA HIS A 316 9.09 5.98 44.24
C HIS A 316 8.81 5.48 42.81
N THR A 317 9.29 6.16 41.77
CA THR A 317 9.22 5.66 40.37
C THR A 317 10.61 5.43 39.79
N PRO A 318 10.80 4.46 38.87
CA PRO A 318 12.07 4.30 38.17
C PRO A 318 12.37 5.54 37.35
N GLU A 319 13.60 6.05 37.45
CA GLU A 319 14.03 7.23 36.71
C GLU A 319 13.89 6.99 35.19
N ARG A 320 13.24 7.92 34.51
CA ARG A 320 12.99 7.92 33.07
C ARG A 320 13.87 8.94 32.38
N ASP A 321 14.12 8.70 31.11
CA ASP A 321 14.78 9.68 30.24
C ASP A 321 13.93 9.86 28.98
N ILE A 322 12.84 10.63 29.15
CA ILE A 322 11.86 10.87 28.09
C ILE A 322 12.43 11.88 27.09
N VAL A 323 12.43 11.51 25.81
CA VAL A 323 13.08 12.30 24.76
C VAL A 323 12.08 12.93 23.81
N CYS A 324 11.27 12.11 23.15
CA CYS A 324 10.39 12.57 22.09
C CYS A 324 8.96 12.10 22.36
N VAL A 325 8.00 12.87 21.85
CA VAL A 325 6.58 12.64 22.03
C VAL A 325 5.87 12.77 20.68
N ALA A 326 4.86 11.94 20.49
CA ALA A 326 3.93 11.98 19.37
C ALA A 326 2.51 11.73 19.89
N VAL A 327 1.51 12.14 19.11
CA VAL A 327 0.10 11.94 19.43
C VAL A 327 -0.57 11.34 18.21
N ASP A 328 -1.42 10.33 18.39
CA ASP A 328 -2.25 9.79 17.29
C ASP A 328 -3.53 10.62 17.08
N GLU A 329 -4.33 10.22 16.10
CA GLU A 329 -5.57 10.92 15.74
C GLU A 329 -6.64 10.80 16.83
N GLU A 330 -6.58 9.72 17.61
CA GLU A 330 -7.45 9.44 18.76
C GLU A 330 -7.05 10.22 20.02
N GLY A 331 -5.87 10.85 20.03
CA GLY A 331 -5.37 11.65 21.14
C GLY A 331 -4.56 10.86 22.18
N ALA A 332 -4.22 9.60 21.91
CA ALA A 332 -3.27 8.84 22.72
C ALA A 332 -1.85 9.35 22.50
N LEU A 333 -1.11 9.45 23.59
CA LEU A 333 0.23 10.01 23.61
C LEU A 333 1.28 8.90 23.63
N TYR A 334 2.22 8.94 22.69
CA TYR A 334 3.32 8.00 22.61
C TYR A 334 4.63 8.72 22.86
N PHE A 335 5.55 8.08 23.58
CA PHE A 335 6.85 8.68 23.86
C PHE A 335 7.96 7.64 23.94
N THR A 336 9.17 8.10 23.67
CA THR A 336 10.40 7.32 23.80
C THR A 336 11.05 7.58 25.15
N ASP A 337 11.43 6.50 25.82
CA ASP A 337 12.20 6.55 27.07
C ASP A 337 13.53 5.81 26.85
N ARG A 338 14.62 6.57 26.80
CA ARG A 338 15.96 6.02 26.53
C ARG A 338 16.46 5.13 27.66
N LYS A 339 16.07 5.43 28.90
CA LYS A 339 16.57 4.71 30.08
C LYS A 339 15.90 3.34 30.21
N SER A 340 14.59 3.29 29.98
CA SER A 340 13.87 2.01 29.91
C SER A 340 14.02 1.29 28.56
N ARG A 341 14.56 1.96 27.53
CA ARG A 341 14.74 1.41 26.16
C ARG A 341 13.42 0.93 25.57
N GLN A 342 12.38 1.70 25.80
CA GLN A 342 11.01 1.37 25.48
C GLN A 342 10.29 2.55 24.84
N VAL A 343 9.26 2.20 24.07
CA VAL A 343 8.22 3.13 23.64
C VAL A 343 7.04 2.94 24.58
N TRP A 344 6.53 4.04 25.11
CA TRP A 344 5.42 4.05 26.06
C TRP A 344 4.20 4.71 25.44
N LYS A 345 3.02 4.34 25.93
CA LYS A 345 1.73 4.91 25.56
C LYS A 345 1.03 5.41 26.83
N LEU A 346 0.43 6.60 26.74
CA LEU A 346 -0.45 7.18 27.73
C LEU A 346 -1.79 7.51 27.08
N ASP A 347 -2.85 6.89 27.57
CA ASP A 347 -4.24 7.12 27.13
C ASP A 347 -5.21 7.05 28.32
N SER A 348 -6.52 6.94 28.05
CA SER A 348 -7.56 6.82 29.07
C SER A 348 -7.46 5.56 29.94
N SER A 349 -6.77 4.52 29.48
CA SER A 349 -6.48 3.31 30.27
C SER A 349 -5.26 3.47 31.19
N GLY A 350 -4.49 4.55 31.01
CA GLY A 350 -3.32 4.87 31.79
C GLY A 350 -2.01 4.67 31.02
N LEU A 351 -0.92 4.58 31.77
CA LEU A 351 0.44 4.48 31.24
C LEU A 351 0.82 3.01 31.03
N SER A 352 1.26 2.63 29.83
CA SER A 352 1.66 1.27 29.48
C SER A 352 2.87 1.24 28.54
N VAL A 353 3.58 0.11 28.51
CA VAL A 353 4.62 -0.14 27.52
C VAL A 353 3.96 -0.46 26.19
N HIS A 354 4.26 0.34 25.17
CA HIS A 354 3.78 0.16 23.80
C HIS A 354 4.66 -0.78 22.99
N ALA A 355 5.98 -0.66 23.15
CA ALA A 355 6.96 -1.53 22.51
C ALA A 355 8.28 -1.57 23.29
N GLY A 356 8.99 -2.69 23.19
CA GLY A 356 10.31 -2.91 23.78
C GLY A 356 10.27 -3.78 25.03
N LYS A 357 11.18 -4.75 25.11
CA LYS A 357 11.35 -5.63 26.28
C LYS A 357 12.27 -5.06 27.38
N GLY A 358 12.78 -3.85 27.19
CA GLY A 358 13.68 -3.16 28.11
C GLY A 358 15.14 -3.61 28.09
N GLN A 359 15.53 -4.47 27.15
CA GLN A 359 16.92 -4.88 26.95
C GLN A 359 17.54 -4.14 25.77
N GLN A 360 18.83 -3.84 25.90
CA GLN A 360 19.62 -3.27 24.82
C GLN A 360 19.73 -4.27 23.67
N GLY A 361 19.36 -3.82 22.48
CA GLY A 361 19.56 -4.59 21.27
C GLY A 361 18.79 -3.99 20.10
N ALA A 362 18.67 -4.76 19.03
CA ALA A 362 18.04 -4.33 17.78
C ALA A 362 17.04 -5.35 17.24
N ALA A 363 16.69 -6.39 18.02
CA ALA A 363 15.75 -7.41 17.60
C ALA A 363 14.37 -6.81 17.24
N ASP A 364 13.84 -7.26 16.11
CA ASP A 364 12.45 -7.03 15.70
C ASP A 364 11.55 -8.15 16.26
N GLY A 365 10.23 -7.99 16.20
CA GLY A 365 9.32 -9.01 16.68
C GLY A 365 7.95 -8.50 17.07
N SER A 366 7.22 -9.26 17.90
CA SER A 366 6.05 -8.73 18.60
C SER A 366 6.47 -7.53 19.45
N ALA A 367 5.60 -6.52 19.56
CA ALA A 367 6.00 -5.21 20.07
C ALA A 367 6.66 -5.28 21.46
N LEU A 368 6.15 -6.11 22.37
CA LEU A 368 6.68 -6.28 23.72
C LEU A 368 7.97 -7.12 23.80
N PHE A 369 8.32 -7.87 22.75
CA PHE A 369 9.55 -8.68 22.69
C PHE A 369 10.66 -8.03 21.85
N ALA A 370 10.35 -6.96 21.14
CA ALA A 370 11.34 -6.21 20.38
C ALA A 370 12.37 -5.54 21.30
N GLU A 371 13.51 -5.19 20.74
CA GLU A 371 14.59 -4.52 21.44
C GLU A 371 14.90 -3.16 20.80
N PHE A 372 15.24 -2.21 21.66
CA PHE A 372 15.78 -0.91 21.28
C PHE A 372 17.09 -0.68 22.04
N SER A 373 18.06 -0.03 21.39
CA SER A 373 19.30 0.37 22.04
C SER A 373 19.14 1.77 22.64
N GLN A 374 18.72 2.74 21.85
CA GLN A 374 18.49 4.12 22.26
C GLN A 374 17.32 4.73 21.46
N PRO A 375 16.06 4.39 21.79
CA PRO A 375 14.91 4.96 21.10
C PRO A 375 14.89 6.48 21.35
N TYR A 376 14.83 7.27 20.27
CA TYR A 376 15.01 8.71 20.32
C TYR A 376 13.81 9.45 19.76
N GLY A 377 13.68 9.55 18.44
CA GLY A 377 12.58 10.25 17.78
C GLY A 377 11.35 9.35 17.65
N ILE A 378 10.15 9.92 17.74
CA ILE A 378 8.90 9.23 17.44
C ILE A 378 7.96 10.13 16.63
N CYS A 379 7.26 9.56 15.65
CA CYS A 379 6.11 10.20 15.00
C CYS A 379 5.01 9.17 14.71
N CYS A 380 3.78 9.66 14.54
CA CYS A 380 2.61 8.84 14.26
C CYS A 380 2.09 9.08 12.84
N GLU A 381 1.62 8.02 12.20
CA GLU A 381 0.88 8.08 10.93
C GLU A 381 -0.22 7.01 10.97
N GLY A 382 -1.47 7.46 11.12
CA GLY A 382 -2.59 6.57 11.45
C GLY A 382 -2.28 5.76 12.72
N ARG A 383 -2.45 4.43 12.65
CA ARG A 383 -2.22 3.50 13.78
C ARG A 383 -0.75 3.07 13.93
N THR A 384 0.14 3.56 13.06
CA THR A 384 1.56 3.18 13.00
C THR A 384 2.44 4.26 13.62
N GLN A 385 3.41 3.85 14.44
CA GLN A 385 4.42 4.74 15.02
C GLN A 385 5.77 4.46 14.36
N TYR A 386 6.54 5.50 14.07
CA TYR A 386 7.91 5.38 13.60
C TYR A 386 8.86 5.86 14.68
N ILE A 387 9.92 5.10 14.90
CA ILE A 387 10.88 5.32 15.97
C ILE A 387 12.27 5.30 15.38
N THR A 388 13.06 6.32 15.69
CA THR A 388 14.50 6.30 15.40
C THR A 388 15.23 5.71 16.60
N ASP A 389 16.05 4.69 16.37
CA ASP A 389 16.96 4.14 17.37
C ASP A 389 18.35 4.71 17.10
N ALA A 390 18.72 5.73 17.88
CA ALA A 390 19.89 6.56 17.61
C ALA A 390 21.21 5.78 17.74
N SER A 391 21.27 4.80 18.64
CA SER A 391 22.49 4.01 18.86
C SER A 391 22.71 2.97 17.78
N THR A 392 21.65 2.46 17.15
CA THR A 392 21.75 1.49 16.05
C THR A 392 21.66 2.16 14.68
N GLY A 393 21.37 3.46 14.63
CA GLY A 393 21.15 4.21 13.39
C GLY A 393 19.96 3.72 12.57
N CYS A 394 19.03 2.98 13.20
CA CYS A 394 17.93 2.34 12.52
C CYS A 394 16.63 3.14 12.65
N VAL A 395 15.74 3.00 11.67
CA VAL A 395 14.33 3.43 11.79
C VAL A 395 13.46 2.18 11.88
N LYS A 396 12.66 2.12 12.94
CA LYS A 396 11.72 1.03 13.22
C LYS A 396 10.29 1.56 13.14
N LEU A 397 9.37 0.77 12.62
CA LEU A 397 7.94 1.02 12.76
C LEU A 397 7.33 0.10 13.83
N VAL A 398 6.27 0.58 14.48
CA VAL A 398 5.37 -0.19 15.35
C VAL A 398 4.00 -0.13 14.72
N THR A 399 3.49 -1.25 14.22
CA THR A 399 2.21 -1.31 13.51
C THR A 399 1.35 -2.45 14.05
N PRO A 400 0.02 -2.29 14.11
CA PRO A 400 -0.89 -3.41 14.29
C PRO A 400 -0.76 -4.45 13.19
N LEU A 401 -1.09 -5.71 13.49
CA LEU A 401 -1.10 -6.82 12.52
C LEU A 401 -2.51 -7.25 12.10
N ASP A 402 -3.55 -6.75 12.79
CA ASP A 402 -4.97 -7.04 12.59
C ASP A 402 -5.48 -6.67 11.17
N ASP A 403 -5.07 -5.53 10.64
CA ASP A 403 -5.57 -4.99 9.37
C ASP A 403 -4.77 -5.44 8.13
N ALA A 404 -3.54 -5.93 8.32
CA ALA A 404 -2.66 -6.42 7.26
C ALA A 404 -3.33 -7.48 6.37
N PHE A 405 -4.27 -8.23 6.95
CA PHE A 405 -4.93 -9.34 6.32
C PHE A 405 -6.34 -9.01 5.80
N LEU A 406 -7.04 -8.04 6.40
CA LEU A 406 -8.34 -7.56 5.92
C LEU A 406 -8.22 -6.78 4.58
N MET A 407 -7.00 -6.33 4.23
CA MET A 407 -6.65 -5.74 2.94
C MET A 407 -7.12 -6.58 1.74
N PHE A 408 -6.97 -7.91 1.81
CA PHE A 408 -7.34 -8.81 0.71
C PHE A 408 -8.87 -8.88 0.49
N LYS A 409 -9.66 -8.76 1.58
CA LYS A 409 -11.12 -8.90 1.54
C LYS A 409 -11.82 -7.59 1.13
N GLN A 410 -11.28 -6.42 1.51
CA GLN A 410 -11.97 -5.12 1.37
C GLN A 410 -11.47 -4.24 0.20
N GLN A 411 -10.23 -4.36 -0.28
CA GLN A 411 -9.76 -3.57 -1.44
C GLN A 411 -10.37 -3.99 -2.78
N LEU A 412 -11.22 -5.02 -2.79
CA LEU A 412 -12.04 -5.40 -3.94
C LEU A 412 -13.13 -4.37 -4.31
N GLY A 413 -13.42 -3.42 -3.41
CA GLY A 413 -14.50 -2.44 -3.59
C GLY A 413 -14.08 -0.97 -3.74
N THR A 414 -12.78 -0.62 -3.74
CA THR A 414 -12.35 0.78 -3.73
C THR A 414 -11.79 1.25 -5.08
N ALA A 415 -12.48 2.18 -5.74
CA ALA A 415 -12.21 2.64 -7.10
C ALA A 415 -10.99 3.59 -7.29
N LYS A 416 -10.06 3.69 -6.32
CA LYS A 416 -8.87 4.57 -6.47
C LYS A 416 -7.67 3.78 -6.97
N VAL A 417 -7.11 4.25 -8.09
CA VAL A 417 -6.11 3.57 -8.92
C VAL A 417 -4.84 4.41 -8.97
N THR A 418 -3.69 3.86 -8.58
CA THR A 418 -2.37 4.28 -9.08
C THR A 418 -1.53 3.04 -9.43
N ASN A 419 -0.65 3.17 -10.43
CA ASN A 419 0.40 2.19 -10.71
C ASN A 419 1.64 2.66 -9.95
N GLY A 420 1.81 2.27 -8.69
CA GLY A 420 2.96 2.73 -7.89
C GLY A 420 2.94 2.27 -6.43
N PRO A 421 3.93 2.71 -5.63
CA PRO A 421 4.17 2.27 -4.24
C PRO A 421 3.09 2.68 -3.22
N GLU A 422 2.01 3.34 -3.66
CA GLU A 422 1.05 4.03 -2.79
C GLU A 422 -0.14 3.14 -2.37
N GLY A 423 0.14 1.98 -1.77
CA GLY A 423 -0.86 1.23 -0.97
C GLY A 423 -2.15 0.82 -1.69
N THR A 424 -2.23 0.92 -3.02
CA THR A 424 -3.43 0.62 -3.80
C THR A 424 -3.18 -0.52 -4.76
N VAL A 425 -4.07 -1.50 -4.72
CA VAL A 425 -4.11 -2.61 -5.66
C VAL A 425 -4.32 -2.06 -7.06
N SER A 426 -3.49 -2.49 -8.03
CA SER A 426 -3.57 -1.95 -9.39
C SER A 426 -4.98 -2.12 -9.97
N SER A 427 -5.41 -1.18 -10.82
CA SER A 427 -6.73 -1.26 -11.49
C SER A 427 -6.95 -2.56 -12.24
N LYS A 428 -5.87 -3.18 -12.74
CA LYS A 428 -5.91 -4.47 -13.42
C LYS A 428 -6.35 -5.61 -12.49
N ILE A 429 -5.91 -5.58 -11.24
CA ILE A 429 -6.26 -6.59 -10.23
C ILE A 429 -7.72 -6.40 -9.80
N ILE A 430 -8.15 -5.17 -9.50
CA ILE A 430 -9.56 -4.86 -9.17
C ILE A 430 -10.47 -5.33 -10.31
N LYS A 431 -10.14 -4.99 -11.56
CA LYS A 431 -10.91 -5.40 -12.73
C LYS A 431 -10.95 -6.92 -12.89
N SER A 432 -9.85 -7.60 -12.57
CA SER A 432 -9.80 -9.06 -12.62
C SER A 432 -10.74 -9.68 -11.58
N CYS A 433 -10.78 -9.14 -10.36
CA CYS A 433 -11.71 -9.63 -9.34
C CYS A 433 -13.18 -9.39 -9.68
N GLU A 434 -13.52 -8.20 -10.20
CA GLU A 434 -14.88 -7.94 -10.70
C GLU A 434 -15.28 -8.94 -11.78
N LEU A 435 -14.37 -9.28 -12.70
CA LEU A 435 -14.62 -10.26 -13.74
C LEU A 435 -14.82 -11.66 -13.16
N MET A 436 -14.05 -12.07 -12.15
CA MET A 436 -14.25 -13.35 -11.47
C MET A 436 -15.61 -13.43 -10.78
N LEU A 437 -15.95 -12.41 -9.98
CA LEU A 437 -17.23 -12.37 -9.27
C LEU A 437 -18.40 -12.46 -10.24
N ASN A 438 -18.41 -11.61 -11.28
CA ASN A 438 -19.46 -11.62 -12.29
C ASN A 438 -19.55 -12.97 -13.02
N SER A 439 -18.42 -13.60 -13.33
CA SER A 439 -18.39 -14.88 -14.04
C SER A 439 -18.90 -16.04 -13.18
N ILE A 440 -18.55 -16.07 -11.89
CA ILE A 440 -19.04 -17.08 -10.95
C ILE A 440 -20.54 -16.92 -10.73
N THR A 441 -21.02 -15.68 -10.55
CA THR A 441 -22.46 -15.41 -10.44
C THR A 441 -23.21 -15.86 -11.70
N GLN A 442 -22.68 -15.55 -12.89
CA GLN A 442 -23.28 -16.03 -14.15
C GLN A 442 -23.30 -17.55 -14.26
N LEU A 443 -22.22 -18.23 -13.85
CA LEU A 443 -22.15 -19.70 -13.84
C LEU A 443 -23.23 -20.30 -12.93
N LEU A 444 -23.35 -19.78 -11.70
CA LEU A 444 -24.34 -20.25 -10.74
C LEU A 444 -25.77 -20.05 -11.25
N THR A 445 -26.09 -18.85 -11.77
CA THR A 445 -27.40 -18.58 -12.36
C THR A 445 -27.68 -19.50 -13.56
N ALA A 446 -26.70 -19.79 -14.42
CA ALA A 446 -26.89 -20.71 -15.54
C ALA A 446 -27.11 -22.16 -15.08
N LEU A 447 -26.43 -22.58 -14.00
CA LEU A 447 -26.60 -23.91 -13.41
C LEU A 447 -27.97 -24.08 -12.76
N GLU A 448 -28.43 -23.09 -12.00
CA GLU A 448 -29.76 -23.06 -11.39
C GLU A 448 -30.88 -23.20 -12.44
N VAL A 449 -30.73 -22.56 -13.61
CA VAL A 449 -31.69 -22.65 -14.71
C VAL A 449 -31.73 -24.03 -15.35
N LEU A 450 -30.59 -24.73 -15.44
CA LEU A 450 -30.49 -26.03 -16.11
C LEU A 450 -30.83 -27.20 -15.18
N ASN A 451 -30.41 -27.12 -13.93
CA ASN A 451 -30.72 -28.10 -12.90
C ASN A 451 -30.60 -27.44 -11.51
N PRO A 452 -31.72 -27.17 -10.83
CA PRO A 452 -31.72 -26.53 -9.50
C PRO A 452 -30.88 -27.29 -8.48
N ASP A 453 -30.81 -28.63 -8.59
CA ASP A 453 -30.08 -29.50 -7.66
C ASP A 453 -28.58 -29.58 -7.99
N ALA A 454 -28.13 -29.02 -9.12
CA ALA A 454 -26.73 -29.08 -9.53
C ALA A 454 -25.83 -28.11 -8.76
N ALA A 455 -26.38 -27.02 -8.22
CA ALA A 455 -25.63 -26.06 -7.40
C ALA A 455 -25.07 -26.73 -6.14
N ASP A 456 -25.87 -27.59 -5.49
CA ASP A 456 -25.47 -28.34 -4.29
C ASP A 456 -24.51 -29.50 -4.60
N ALA A 457 -24.57 -30.03 -5.83
CA ALA A 457 -23.70 -31.12 -6.28
C ALA A 457 -22.33 -30.64 -6.79
N ILE A 458 -22.20 -29.36 -7.16
CA ILE A 458 -20.98 -28.78 -7.70
C ILE A 458 -20.16 -28.19 -6.56
N ASN A 459 -19.06 -28.88 -6.25
CA ASN A 459 -18.02 -28.32 -5.39
C ASN A 459 -17.30 -27.19 -6.17
N LEU A 460 -17.74 -25.93 -5.97
CA LEU A 460 -17.16 -24.72 -6.58
C LEU A 460 -15.66 -24.57 -6.33
N GLN A 461 -15.22 -25.09 -5.17
CA GLN A 461 -13.83 -25.30 -4.89
C GLN A 461 -13.18 -26.02 -6.09
N SER A 462 -13.60 -27.24 -6.42
CA SER A 462 -13.02 -28.10 -7.45
C SER A 462 -12.89 -27.45 -8.85
N LEU A 463 -13.75 -26.48 -9.16
CA LEU A 463 -13.73 -25.70 -10.41
C LEU A 463 -12.53 -24.75 -10.52
N LEU A 464 -12.17 -24.04 -9.45
CA LEU A 464 -11.09 -23.04 -9.40
C LEU A 464 -9.69 -23.67 -9.55
N THR A 465 -9.61 -24.90 -9.07
CA THR A 465 -8.56 -25.91 -9.07
C THR A 465 -8.39 -26.68 -10.38
N LEU A 466 -8.47 -27.99 -10.21
CA LEU A 466 -8.25 -29.05 -11.18
C LEU A 466 -9.03 -28.95 -12.49
N VAL A 467 -10.22 -28.33 -12.52
CA VAL A 467 -11.01 -28.30 -13.75
C VAL A 467 -10.43 -27.29 -14.73
N VAL A 468 -10.02 -26.10 -14.30
CA VAL A 468 -9.47 -25.08 -15.21
C VAL A 468 -8.13 -25.52 -15.81
N GLU A 469 -7.19 -26.01 -15.01
CA GLU A 469 -5.97 -26.62 -15.59
C GLU A 469 -6.26 -27.92 -16.33
N SER A 470 -7.21 -28.73 -15.83
CA SER A 470 -7.92 -29.80 -16.52
C SER A 470 -8.14 -29.50 -18.00
N LEU A 471 -8.92 -28.45 -18.19
CA LEU A 471 -9.42 -27.96 -19.46
C LEU A 471 -8.31 -27.36 -20.30
N HIS A 472 -7.47 -26.50 -19.71
CA HIS A 472 -6.34 -25.90 -20.41
C HIS A 472 -5.31 -26.95 -20.84
N ALA A 473 -4.96 -27.90 -19.99
CA ALA A 473 -4.06 -29.01 -20.33
C ALA A 473 -4.67 -29.91 -21.41
N THR A 474 -5.95 -30.26 -21.29
CA THR A 474 -6.65 -31.10 -22.29
C THR A 474 -6.74 -30.43 -23.65
N THR A 475 -6.95 -29.11 -23.70
CA THR A 475 -6.89 -28.35 -24.97
C THR A 475 -5.47 -28.31 -25.56
N LYS A 476 -4.43 -28.23 -24.72
CA LYS A 476 -3.02 -28.24 -25.14
C LYS A 476 -2.49 -29.60 -25.61
N ILE A 477 -3.05 -30.70 -25.10
CA ILE A 477 -2.69 -32.05 -25.58
C ILE A 477 -2.99 -32.19 -27.08
N LYS A 478 -4.06 -31.55 -27.57
CA LYS A 478 -4.44 -31.60 -29.00
C LYS A 478 -3.63 -30.61 -29.84
N HIS A 479 -3.26 -29.47 -29.26
CA HIS A 479 -2.49 -28.42 -29.93
C HIS A 479 -1.48 -27.83 -28.95
N PRO A 480 -0.18 -28.18 -29.05
CA PRO A 480 0.85 -27.73 -28.11
C PRO A 480 0.99 -26.20 -28.02
N ALA A 481 0.67 -25.49 -29.11
CA ALA A 481 0.65 -24.03 -29.19
C ALA A 481 -0.57 -23.57 -30.03
N PRO A 482 -1.78 -23.61 -29.47
CA PRO A 482 -2.99 -23.27 -30.23
C PRO A 482 -3.03 -21.76 -30.49
N SER A 483 -3.49 -21.36 -31.68
CA SER A 483 -3.95 -19.99 -31.90
C SER A 483 -5.18 -19.71 -31.01
N LEU A 484 -5.52 -18.45 -30.78
CA LEU A 484 -6.74 -18.07 -30.05
C LEU A 484 -7.99 -18.75 -30.64
N LEU A 485 -8.06 -18.85 -31.97
CA LEU A 485 -9.15 -19.54 -32.65
C LEU A 485 -9.19 -21.05 -32.34
N ASP A 486 -8.04 -21.72 -32.43
CA ASP A 486 -7.95 -23.17 -32.18
C ASP A 486 -8.33 -23.48 -30.74
N TYR A 487 -7.88 -22.61 -29.82
CA TYR A 487 -8.25 -22.67 -28.42
C TYR A 487 -9.76 -22.53 -28.23
N CYS A 488 -10.38 -21.48 -28.78
CA CYS A 488 -11.83 -21.26 -28.68
C CYS A 488 -12.66 -22.42 -29.28
N ARG A 489 -12.22 -23.01 -30.40
CA ARG A 489 -12.91 -24.13 -31.06
C ARG A 489 -12.87 -25.42 -30.24
N VAL A 490 -11.76 -25.68 -29.54
CA VAL A 490 -11.55 -26.93 -28.79
C VAL A 490 -12.03 -26.82 -27.34
N PHE A 491 -11.96 -25.63 -26.74
CA PHE A 491 -12.29 -25.40 -25.33
C PHE A 491 -13.71 -25.84 -24.96
N GLY A 492 -14.72 -25.49 -25.76
CA GLY A 492 -16.11 -25.90 -25.51
C GLY A 492 -16.33 -27.42 -25.57
N LYS A 493 -15.55 -28.15 -26.37
CA LYS A 493 -15.57 -29.63 -26.40
C LYS A 493 -14.84 -30.21 -25.20
N ALA A 494 -13.68 -29.67 -24.84
CA ALA A 494 -12.93 -30.08 -23.66
C ALA A 494 -13.78 -29.89 -22.38
N MET A 495 -14.51 -28.77 -22.29
CA MET A 495 -15.41 -28.48 -21.18
C MET A 495 -16.54 -29.50 -21.05
N ARG A 496 -17.27 -29.78 -22.13
CA ARG A 496 -18.29 -30.83 -22.14
C ARG A 496 -17.75 -32.21 -21.75
N GLU A 497 -16.60 -32.60 -22.28
CA GLU A 497 -15.99 -33.90 -21.98
C GLU A 497 -15.49 -34.00 -20.53
N SER A 498 -14.96 -32.92 -19.96
CA SER A 498 -14.56 -32.89 -18.55
C SER A 498 -15.79 -32.96 -17.63
N VAL A 499 -16.86 -32.21 -17.94
CA VAL A 499 -18.12 -32.25 -17.18
C VAL A 499 -18.72 -33.66 -17.18
N LYS A 500 -18.72 -34.37 -18.31
CA LYS A 500 -19.17 -35.78 -18.39
C LYS A 500 -18.38 -36.74 -17.50
N ARG A 501 -17.10 -36.45 -17.22
CA ARG A 501 -16.24 -37.32 -16.41
C ARG A 501 -16.44 -37.11 -14.91
N ILE A 502 -16.83 -35.90 -14.50
CA ILE A 502 -17.02 -35.53 -13.09
C ILE A 502 -18.48 -35.61 -12.64
N THR A 503 -19.42 -35.66 -13.58
CA THR A 503 -20.84 -35.88 -13.29
C THR A 503 -21.15 -37.38 -13.31
N ASN A 504 -21.81 -37.88 -12.27
CA ASN A 504 -22.36 -39.22 -12.28
C ASN A 504 -23.57 -39.24 -13.24
N TRP A 505 -23.40 -39.79 -14.43
CA TRP A 505 -24.49 -40.00 -15.37
C TRP A 505 -24.65 -41.49 -15.70
N SER A 506 -25.89 -41.90 -15.94
CA SER A 506 -26.22 -43.25 -16.40
C SER A 506 -26.70 -43.17 -17.85
N ALA A 507 -26.06 -43.94 -18.74
CA ALA A 507 -26.48 -44.06 -20.13
C ALA A 507 -27.55 -45.15 -20.25
N LYS A 508 -28.80 -44.76 -20.52
CA LYS A 508 -29.85 -45.71 -20.92
C LYS A 508 -29.83 -45.82 -22.45
N TYR A 509 -29.28 -46.91 -22.97
CA TYR A 509 -29.38 -47.22 -24.39
C TYR A 509 -30.70 -47.95 -24.65
N PHE A 510 -31.58 -47.36 -25.46
CA PHE A 510 -32.73 -48.05 -26.00
C PHE A 510 -32.33 -48.64 -27.34
N THR A 511 -31.95 -49.91 -27.36
CA THR A 511 -31.80 -50.66 -28.61
C THR A 511 -33.13 -51.33 -28.93
N HIS A 512 -33.64 -51.11 -30.14
CA HIS A 512 -34.79 -51.84 -30.64
C HIS A 512 -34.39 -53.31 -30.82
N GLN A 513 -35.28 -54.26 -30.51
CA GLN A 513 -34.99 -55.71 -30.49
C GLN A 513 -34.56 -56.31 -31.85
N ARG A 514 -34.55 -55.50 -32.92
CA ARG A 514 -34.16 -55.86 -34.29
C ARG A 514 -32.87 -55.20 -34.78
N SER A 515 -32.19 -54.39 -33.97
CA SER A 515 -30.97 -53.69 -34.39
C SER A 515 -29.76 -54.63 -34.30
N TYR A 516 -29.56 -55.47 -35.32
CA TYR A 516 -28.30 -56.17 -35.57
C TYR A 516 -27.56 -55.44 -36.69
N TYR A 517 -26.36 -54.92 -36.41
CA TYR A 517 -25.51 -54.38 -37.47
C TYR A 517 -24.89 -55.55 -38.24
N PRO A 518 -25.12 -55.69 -39.56
CA PRO A 518 -24.46 -56.73 -40.32
C PRO A 518 -22.96 -56.48 -40.31
N VAL A 519 -22.18 -57.52 -40.00
CA VAL A 519 -20.72 -57.49 -40.17
C VAL A 519 -20.46 -57.32 -41.67
N PRO A 520 -19.75 -56.27 -42.12
CA PRO A 520 -19.47 -56.08 -43.54
C PRO A 520 -18.67 -57.27 -44.07
N GLU A 521 -19.21 -57.99 -45.06
CA GLU A 521 -18.58 -59.19 -45.64
C GLU A 521 -17.36 -58.89 -46.52
N VAL A 522 -17.03 -57.61 -46.74
CA VAL A 522 -15.92 -57.21 -47.60
C VAL A 522 -14.89 -56.44 -46.77
N ALA A 523 -13.74 -57.06 -46.55
CA ALA A 523 -12.55 -56.40 -46.03
C ALA A 523 -11.74 -55.82 -47.20
N MET A 524 -11.48 -54.52 -47.16
CA MET A 524 -10.57 -53.82 -48.08
C MET A 524 -9.29 -53.47 -47.32
N ASP A 525 -8.14 -53.80 -47.93
CA ASP A 525 -6.84 -53.40 -47.40
C ASP A 525 -6.69 -51.87 -47.46
N LEU A 526 -6.10 -51.26 -46.42
CA LEU A 526 -6.05 -49.79 -46.24
C LEU A 526 -5.39 -49.08 -47.45
N CYS A 527 -4.46 -49.77 -48.11
CA CYS A 527 -3.74 -49.31 -49.29
C CYS A 527 -4.64 -49.11 -50.52
N ASN A 528 -5.78 -49.80 -50.57
CA ASN A 528 -6.69 -49.83 -51.70
C ASN A 528 -7.83 -48.80 -51.55
N ILE A 529 -7.85 -48.03 -50.45
CA ILE A 529 -8.78 -46.91 -50.28
C ILE A 529 -8.37 -45.81 -51.26
N PRO A 530 -9.25 -45.39 -52.20
CA PRO A 530 -8.91 -44.37 -53.18
C PRO A 530 -8.55 -43.06 -52.46
N LYS A 531 -7.35 -42.54 -52.75
CA LYS A 531 -6.89 -41.27 -52.18
C LYS A 531 -7.72 -40.12 -52.77
N LEU A 532 -8.28 -39.29 -51.89
CA LEU A 532 -8.91 -38.02 -52.26
C LEU A 532 -7.88 -37.14 -52.95
N ASN A 533 -8.14 -36.76 -54.20
CA ASN A 533 -7.30 -35.79 -54.90
C ASN A 533 -7.45 -34.42 -54.23
N PRO A 534 -6.35 -33.66 -54.01
CA PRO A 534 -6.44 -32.32 -53.47
C PRO A 534 -7.32 -31.45 -54.37
N ILE A 535 -8.21 -30.66 -53.75
CA ILE A 535 -9.08 -29.74 -54.46
C ILE A 535 -8.20 -28.70 -55.20
N PRO A 536 -8.46 -28.40 -56.48
CA PRO A 536 -7.68 -27.42 -57.22
C PRO A 536 -7.72 -26.04 -56.53
N VAL A 537 -6.59 -25.33 -56.58
CA VAL A 537 -6.44 -24.02 -55.96
C VAL A 537 -7.38 -23.02 -56.65
N VAL A 538 -8.41 -22.58 -55.93
CA VAL A 538 -9.33 -21.55 -56.40
C VAL A 538 -8.71 -20.18 -56.17
N SER A 539 -8.67 -19.33 -57.20
CA SER A 539 -8.23 -17.95 -57.07
C SER A 539 -9.26 -17.16 -56.26
N MET A 540 -8.83 -16.62 -55.12
CA MET A 540 -9.68 -15.87 -54.19
C MET A 540 -9.56 -14.37 -54.46
N ASP A 541 -10.65 -13.62 -54.33
CA ASP A 541 -10.65 -12.18 -54.56
C ASP A 541 -9.77 -11.45 -53.51
N ARG A 542 -9.14 -10.36 -53.94
CA ARG A 542 -8.25 -9.54 -53.10
C ARG A 542 -8.97 -8.97 -51.88
N ALA A 543 -10.26 -8.65 -51.96
CA ALA A 543 -11.00 -8.15 -50.81
C ALA A 543 -11.14 -9.22 -49.71
N ASP A 544 -11.38 -10.47 -50.09
CA ASP A 544 -11.48 -11.59 -49.16
C ASP A 544 -10.12 -11.99 -48.60
N ILE A 545 -9.05 -11.92 -49.40
CA ILE A 545 -7.68 -12.09 -48.92
C ILE A 545 -7.33 -11.03 -47.87
N VAL A 546 -7.71 -9.78 -48.06
CA VAL A 546 -7.47 -8.70 -47.10
C VAL A 546 -8.26 -8.93 -45.82
N LYS A 547 -9.55 -9.28 -45.91
CA LYS A 547 -10.37 -9.65 -44.73
C LYS A 547 -9.78 -10.82 -43.95
N MET A 548 -9.32 -11.87 -44.64
CA MET A 548 -8.69 -13.01 -43.98
C MET A 548 -7.34 -12.65 -43.33
N ARG A 549 -6.56 -11.75 -43.94
CA ARG A 549 -5.29 -11.26 -43.36
C ARG A 549 -5.50 -10.35 -42.16
N GLU A 550 -6.53 -9.49 -42.18
CA GLU A 550 -6.94 -8.70 -41.01
C GLU A 550 -7.43 -9.61 -39.89
N TRP A 551 -8.28 -10.58 -40.22
CA TRP A 551 -8.78 -11.55 -39.26
C TRP A 551 -7.63 -12.38 -38.63
N ALA A 552 -6.68 -12.86 -39.43
CA ALA A 552 -5.50 -13.58 -38.95
C ALA A 552 -4.55 -12.71 -38.10
N ARG A 553 -4.41 -11.41 -38.40
CA ARG A 553 -3.63 -10.49 -37.55
C ARG A 553 -4.29 -10.26 -36.19
N ASN A 554 -5.62 -10.20 -36.16
CA ASN A 554 -6.37 -9.90 -34.94
C ASN A 554 -6.62 -11.13 -34.07
N MET A 555 -6.72 -12.33 -34.67
CA MET A 555 -7.11 -13.57 -33.98
C MET A 555 -6.06 -14.70 -34.07
N GLY A 556 -5.02 -14.55 -34.89
CA GLY A 556 -4.04 -15.61 -35.20
C GLY A 556 -2.83 -15.67 -34.27
N ASN A 557 -2.74 -14.82 -33.25
CA ASN A 557 -1.68 -14.90 -32.26
C ASN A 557 -1.83 -16.17 -31.40
N ALA A 558 -0.71 -16.83 -31.12
CA ALA A 558 -0.67 -18.01 -30.25
C ALA A 558 -1.12 -17.65 -28.83
N PHE A 559 -1.92 -18.53 -28.21
CA PHE A 559 -2.34 -18.36 -26.83
C PHE A 559 -1.16 -18.67 -25.89
N GLY A 560 -0.36 -17.65 -25.55
CA GLY A 560 0.68 -17.76 -24.54
C GLY A 560 0.06 -17.70 -23.14
N SER A 561 -0.22 -18.84 -22.52
CA SER A 561 -0.59 -18.85 -21.10
C SER A 561 0.67 -18.81 -20.25
N VAL A 562 0.83 -17.72 -19.51
CA VAL A 562 1.50 -17.72 -18.22
C VAL A 562 0.82 -18.82 -17.38
N LEU A 563 1.53 -19.88 -16.99
CA LEU A 563 0.98 -21.07 -16.33
C LEU A 563 1.48 -21.12 -14.89
N LEU A 564 0.59 -21.02 -13.90
CA LEU A 564 0.76 -21.72 -12.62
C LEU A 564 -0.41 -22.67 -12.43
N GLY A 565 -0.01 -23.89 -12.09
CA GLY A 565 -0.36 -24.69 -10.92
C GLY A 565 -1.67 -24.47 -10.15
N ASN A 566 -2.40 -25.57 -10.02
CA ASN A 566 -3.47 -25.86 -9.07
C ASN A 566 -3.00 -26.51 -7.77
N LYS A 567 -3.56 -26.01 -6.65
CA LYS A 567 -4.33 -26.74 -5.61
C LYS A 567 -4.50 -25.83 -4.39
N LEU A 568 -5.70 -25.71 -3.80
CA LEU A 568 -6.08 -25.10 -2.49
C LEU A 568 -6.92 -23.80 -2.50
N LEU A 569 -7.93 -23.75 -3.36
CA LEU A 569 -9.34 -23.97 -2.96
C LEU A 569 -9.87 -23.76 -1.53
N ASN A 570 -9.13 -24.03 -0.44
CA ASN A 570 -9.82 -24.37 0.81
C ASN A 570 -10.33 -23.24 1.71
N SER A 571 -10.38 -21.98 1.26
CA SER A 571 -10.82 -20.85 2.11
C SER A 571 -11.86 -19.91 1.47
N LEU A 572 -12.26 -20.09 0.21
CA LEU A 572 -13.28 -19.24 -0.43
C LEU A 572 -14.74 -19.63 -0.09
N LEU A 573 -14.97 -20.70 0.68
CA LEU A 573 -16.30 -21.27 0.94
C LEU A 573 -17.00 -20.82 2.23
N GLU A 574 -16.50 -19.85 2.98
CA GLU A 574 -17.17 -19.44 4.22
C GLU A 574 -18.12 -18.24 4.10
N HIS A 575 -18.29 -17.60 2.94
CA HIS A 575 -19.11 -16.36 2.82
C HIS A 575 -19.95 -16.25 1.52
N CYS A 576 -20.30 -17.35 0.87
CA CYS A 576 -21.52 -17.39 0.05
C CYS A 576 -22.54 -18.21 0.85
N PRO A 577 -23.82 -17.79 0.93
CA PRO A 577 -24.83 -18.56 1.64
C PRO A 577 -24.89 -20.01 1.15
#